data_AF-A0A0P7TTI9-F1
#
_entry.id   AF-A0A0P7TTI9-F1
#
_cell.length_a   1.000
_cell.length_b   1.000
_cell.length_c   1.000
_cell.angle_alpha   90.00
_cell.angle_beta   90.00
_cell.angle_gamma   90.00
#
_symmetry.space_group_name_H-M   'P 1'
#
loop_
_entity.id
_entity.type
_entity.pdbx_description
1 polymer ?
#
loop_
_entity_poly.entity_id
_entity_poly.type
_entity_poly.pdbx_seq_one_letter_code
_entity_poly.pdbx_strand_id
1 'polypeptide(L)'
;MLVAQRQPCVQGFTRMVKVWKQGCSGHTWCVGYERRTAYYTAYRQVYQQEYQMIYKCCPGWSQLNGEAGCFYRTGQMSGSCTEELQLCLGSTCAISN
;
A
#
# COMPACT_ATOMS: atom_id res chain seq x y z
N MET A 1 2.88 -7.26 11.06
CA MET A 1 4.02 -6.35 11.40
C MET A 1 3.65 -4.94 10.94
N LEU A 2 3.94 -3.88 11.71
CA LEU A 2 3.75 -2.51 11.24
C LEU A 2 4.97 -2.10 10.40
N VAL A 3 4.74 -1.71 9.15
CA VAL A 3 5.79 -1.27 8.23
C VAL A 3 5.63 0.23 7.99
N ALA A 4 6.73 0.96 8.16
CA ALA A 4 6.78 2.38 7.87
C ALA A 4 6.86 2.60 6.36
N GLN A 5 5.82 3.19 5.80
CA GLN A 5 5.75 3.54 4.39
C GLN A 5 5.81 5.06 4.23
N ARG A 6 6.62 5.54 3.29
CA ARG A 6 6.64 6.95 2.91
C ARG A 6 5.53 7.23 1.92
N GLN A 7 4.55 8.04 2.34
CA GLN A 7 3.48 8.47 1.46
C GLN A 7 3.73 9.92 1.01
N PRO A 8 3.81 10.19 -0.30
CA PRO A 8 3.93 11.55 -0.79
C PRO A 8 2.60 12.30 -0.65
N CYS A 9 2.68 13.54 -0.19
CA CYS A 9 1.59 14.50 -0.13
C CYS A 9 1.94 15.63 -1.11
N VAL A 10 1.16 15.74 -2.18
CA VAL A 10 1.38 16.77 -3.21
C VAL A 10 0.27 17.81 -3.08
N GLN A 11 0.65 19.07 -2.92
CA GLN A 11 -0.30 20.18 -2.87
C GLN A 11 0.05 21.23 -3.92
N GLY A 12 -0.94 21.57 -4.76
CA GLY A 12 -0.84 22.65 -5.73
C GLY A 12 -1.32 23.95 -5.12
N PHE A 13 -0.47 24.98 -5.14
CA PHE A 13 -0.84 26.33 -4.76
C PHE A 13 -0.86 27.24 -5.99
N THR A 14 -2.01 27.83 -6.25
CA THR A 14 -2.19 28.81 -7.33
C THR A 14 -2.16 30.22 -6.74
N ARG A 15 -1.34 31.11 -7.31
CA ARG A 15 -1.43 32.55 -7.03
C ARG A 15 -1.39 33.38 -8.30
N MET A 16 -1.95 34.58 -8.21
CA MET A 16 -1.73 35.62 -9.19
C MET A 16 -0.37 36.28 -8.92
N VAL A 17 0.47 36.40 -9.94
CA VAL A 17 1.74 37.10 -9.85
C VAL A 17 1.74 38.30 -10.78
N LYS A 18 2.43 39.37 -10.36
CA LYS A 18 2.66 40.54 -11.21
C LYS A 18 3.67 40.17 -12.30
N VAL A 19 3.33 40.50 -13.53
CA VAL A 19 4.18 40.34 -14.71
C VAL A 19 4.20 41.65 -15.49
N TRP A 20 5.30 41.91 -16.19
CA TRP A 20 5.38 43.03 -17.12
C TRP A 20 4.90 42.58 -18.50
N LYS A 21 3.85 43.22 -19.01
CA LYS A 21 3.29 42.97 -20.34
C LYS A 21 3.63 44.11 -21.28
N GLN A 22 3.89 43.78 -22.55
CA GLN A 22 4.15 44.75 -23.62
C GLN A 22 2.88 45.03 -24.42
N GLY A 23 2.84 46.16 -25.13
CA GLY A 23 1.76 46.47 -26.08
C GLY A 23 0.49 47.02 -25.42
N CYS A 24 0.64 47.74 -24.30
CA CYS A 24 -0.47 48.36 -23.60
C CYS A 24 -0.81 49.72 -24.24
N SER A 25 -2.08 50.12 -24.21
CA SER A 25 -2.48 51.43 -24.73
C SER A 25 -1.87 52.56 -23.89
N GLY A 26 -1.12 53.44 -24.55
CA GLY A 26 -0.49 54.61 -23.92
C GLY A 26 0.84 54.38 -23.20
N HIS A 27 1.28 53.13 -22.98
CA HIS A 27 2.59 52.82 -22.38
C HIS A 27 3.19 51.55 -23.01
N THR A 28 4.49 51.54 -23.27
CA THR A 28 5.17 50.37 -23.87
C THR A 28 5.14 49.14 -22.97
N TRP A 29 5.09 49.34 -21.65
CA TRP A 29 5.01 48.32 -20.61
C TRP A 29 3.89 48.60 -19.61
N CYS A 30 3.17 47.58 -19.19
CA CYS A 30 2.21 47.68 -18.09
C CYS A 30 2.22 46.44 -17.20
N VAL A 31 1.72 46.59 -15.96
CA VAL A 31 1.60 45.49 -15.01
C VAL A 31 0.38 44.65 -15.36
N GLY A 32 0.61 43.39 -15.71
CA GLY A 32 -0.42 42.35 -15.81
C GLY A 32 -0.37 41.42 -14.61
N TYR A 33 -1.47 40.68 -14.40
CA TYR A 33 -1.50 39.58 -13.45
C TYR A 33 -1.65 38.26 -14.20
N GLU A 34 -0.82 37.30 -13.85
CA GLU A 34 -0.88 35.96 -14.41
C GLU A 34 -1.03 34.92 -13.31
N ARG A 35 -1.83 33.90 -13.61
CA ARG A 35 -1.99 32.75 -12.74
C ARG A 35 -0.74 31.88 -12.83
N ARG A 36 -0.04 31.68 -11.71
CA ARG A 36 1.05 30.71 -11.59
C ARG A 36 0.70 29.67 -10.54
N THR A 37 0.87 28.41 -10.92
CA THR A 37 0.67 27.25 -10.04
C THR A 37 2.04 26.69 -9.67
N ALA A 38 2.28 26.54 -8.37
CA ALA A 38 3.45 25.85 -7.83
C ALA A 38 3.02 24.56 -7.14
N TYR A 39 3.86 23.53 -7.18
CA TYR A 39 3.59 22.25 -6.54
C TYR A 39 4.58 22.06 -5.40
N TYR A 40 4.07 21.84 -4.20
CA TYR A 40 4.88 21.43 -3.05
C TYR A 40 4.67 19.95 -2.80
N THR A 41 5.78 19.23 -2.67
CA THR A 41 5.80 17.81 -2.33
C THR A 41 6.36 17.67 -0.91
N ALA A 42 5.55 17.10 -0.03
CA ALA A 42 5.97 16.70 1.32
C ALA A 42 5.85 15.18 1.45
N TYR A 43 6.58 14.59 2.38
CA TYR A 43 6.49 13.17 2.68
C TYR A 43 6.01 12.99 4.11
N ARG A 44 5.00 12.13 4.30
CA ARG A 44 4.58 11.69 5.63
C ARG A 44 4.91 10.23 5.83
N GLN A 45 5.27 9.87 7.05
CA GLN A 45 5.45 8.49 7.45
C GLN A 45 4.09 7.95 7.88
N VAL A 46 3.60 6.92 7.18
CA VAL A 46 2.40 6.18 7.56
C VAL A 46 2.83 4.78 7.99
N TYR A 47 2.24 4.27 9.06
CA TYR A 47 2.44 2.89 9.48
C TYR A 47 1.26 2.08 8.97
N GLN A 48 1.54 1.07 8.15
CA GLN A 48 0.54 0.15 7.65
C GLN A 48 0.77 -1.23 8.25
N GLN A 49 -0.32 -1.90 8.62
CA GLN A 49 -0.27 -3.29 9.05
C GLN A 49 -0.09 -4.18 7.82
N GLU A 50 1.09 -4.79 7.71
CA GLU A 50 1.35 -5.84 6.74
C GLU A 50 1.01 -7.18 7.39
N TYR A 51 0.02 -7.85 6.81
CA TYR A 51 -0.37 -9.20 7.18
C TYR A 51 0.52 -10.18 6.43
N GLN A 52 1.34 -10.92 7.16
CA GLN A 52 2.07 -12.05 6.60
C GLN A 52 1.18 -13.28 6.66
N MET A 53 0.80 -13.79 5.50
CA MET A 53 0.08 -15.06 5.37
C MET A 53 1.09 -16.20 5.54
N ILE A 54 1.10 -16.81 6.71
CA ILE A 54 1.92 -18.00 6.95
C ILE A 54 1.06 -19.21 6.63
N TYR A 55 1.48 -19.98 5.61
CA TYR A 55 0.82 -21.23 5.25
C TYR A 55 1.35 -22.37 6.11
N LYS A 56 0.45 -23.12 6.72
CA LYS A 56 0.78 -24.33 7.51
C LYS A 56 -0.03 -25.52 6.99
N CYS A 57 0.52 -26.73 7.18
CA CYS A 57 -0.25 -27.95 6.94
C CYS A 57 -1.35 -28.08 8.00
N CYS A 58 -2.54 -28.49 7.56
CA CYS A 58 -3.62 -28.82 8.48
C CYS A 58 -3.23 -30.05 9.34
N PRO A 59 -3.73 -30.16 10.58
CA PRO A 59 -3.51 -31.34 11.41
C PRO A 59 -3.86 -32.63 10.66
N GLY A 60 -2.96 -33.61 10.67
CA GLY A 60 -3.13 -34.85 9.91
C GLY A 60 -2.54 -34.83 8.49
N TRP A 61 -1.92 -33.72 8.06
CA TRP A 61 -1.17 -33.63 6.82
C TRP A 61 0.27 -33.16 7.08
N SER A 62 1.22 -33.67 6.28
CA SER A 62 2.64 -33.33 6.38
C SER A 62 3.25 -32.98 5.03
N GLN A 63 4.28 -32.13 5.09
CA GLN A 63 5.18 -31.81 4.00
C GLN A 63 6.42 -32.70 4.16
N LEU A 64 6.80 -33.44 3.13
CA LEU A 64 8.05 -34.20 3.11
C LEU A 64 9.09 -33.43 2.28
N ASN A 65 10.34 -33.48 2.72
CA ASN A 65 11.52 -33.03 1.96
C ASN A 65 11.44 -31.61 1.36
N GLY A 66 10.67 -30.70 1.98
CA GLY A 66 10.51 -29.33 1.49
C GLY A 66 9.68 -29.20 0.20
N GLU A 67 8.92 -30.22 -0.18
CA GLU A 67 8.03 -30.20 -1.34
C GLU A 67 6.90 -29.17 -1.19
N ALA A 68 6.48 -28.47 -2.24
CA ALA A 68 5.44 -27.46 -2.13
C ALA A 68 4.05 -28.08 -1.87
N GLY A 69 3.55 -27.98 -0.64
CA GLY A 69 2.22 -28.46 -0.25
C GLY A 69 2.24 -29.63 0.73
N CYS A 70 1.05 -30.03 1.19
CA CYS A 70 0.90 -31.10 2.17
C CYS A 70 0.18 -32.28 1.48
N PHE A 71 0.95 -33.23 0.95
CA PHE A 71 0.40 -34.36 0.18
C PHE A 71 0.27 -35.64 1.00
N TYR A 72 0.83 -35.69 2.22
CA TYR A 72 0.96 -36.92 2.98
C TYR A 72 0.11 -36.91 4.24
N ARG A 73 -0.73 -37.94 4.43
CA ARG A 73 -1.58 -38.13 5.62
C ARG A 73 -0.76 -38.67 6.80
N THR A 74 -0.80 -37.99 7.92
CA THR A 74 -0.34 -38.50 9.22
C THR A 74 -1.60 -38.89 10.01
N GLY A 75 -1.78 -40.17 10.36
CA GLY A 75 -3.05 -40.79 10.76
C GLY A 75 -3.78 -40.30 12.03
N GLN A 76 -3.70 -39.03 12.41
CA GLN A 76 -4.47 -38.42 13.50
C GLN A 76 -5.41 -37.33 12.95
N MET A 77 -6.70 -37.65 12.88
CA MET A 77 -7.77 -36.69 12.63
C MET A 77 -8.30 -36.16 13.96
N SER A 78 -7.69 -35.09 14.46
CA SER A 78 -8.34 -34.20 15.43
C SER A 78 -7.60 -32.87 15.50
N GLY A 79 -8.02 -31.89 14.70
CA GLY A 79 -7.57 -30.51 14.86
C GLY A 79 -8.20 -29.59 13.81
N SER A 80 -9.01 -28.65 14.28
CA SER A 80 -9.63 -27.58 13.50
C SER A 80 -8.71 -26.37 13.39
N CYS A 81 -8.75 -25.68 12.24
CA CYS A 81 -8.16 -24.35 12.09
C CYS A 81 -9.18 -23.31 12.59
N THR A 82 -8.88 -22.66 13.71
CA THR A 82 -9.66 -21.52 14.23
C THR A 82 -8.66 -20.50 14.75
N GLU A 83 -8.83 -19.19 14.63
CA GLU A 83 -9.83 -18.34 14.00
C GLU A 83 -8.97 -17.26 13.29
N GLU A 84 -9.38 -16.68 12.18
CA GLU A 84 -10.75 -16.18 12.14
C GLU A 84 -11.38 -16.13 10.74
N LEU A 85 -10.93 -16.99 9.81
CA LEU A 85 -11.75 -17.79 8.88
C LEU A 85 -10.85 -18.35 7.76
N GLN A 86 -10.39 -19.59 7.90
CA GLN A 86 -10.11 -20.42 6.74
C GLN A 86 -10.28 -21.88 7.14
N LEU A 87 -11.51 -22.37 6.98
CA LEU A 87 -11.79 -23.80 6.84
C LEU A 87 -10.70 -24.38 5.93
N CYS A 88 -10.02 -25.47 6.34
CA CYS A 88 -9.10 -26.18 5.46
C CYS A 88 -9.87 -26.59 4.20
N LEU A 89 -9.75 -25.81 3.11
CA LEU A 89 -10.29 -26.13 1.79
C LEU A 89 -9.34 -27.14 1.10
N GLY A 90 -8.96 -28.20 1.82
CA GLY A 90 -7.94 -29.17 1.38
C GLY A 90 -6.93 -29.52 2.48
N SER A 91 -5.65 -29.68 2.11
CA SER A 91 -4.56 -30.10 3.01
C SER A 91 -3.73 -28.96 3.61
N THR A 92 -3.96 -27.71 3.20
CA THR A 92 -3.26 -26.50 3.67
C THR A 92 -4.24 -25.45 4.18
N CYS A 93 -3.82 -24.67 5.18
CA CYS A 93 -4.54 -23.48 5.65
C CYS A 93 -3.61 -22.26 5.68
N ALA A 94 -4.19 -21.07 5.49
CA ALA A 94 -3.50 -19.80 5.65
C ALA A 94 -3.84 -19.20 7.02
N ILE A 95 -2.83 -18.77 7.76
CA ILE A 95 -2.99 -18.11 9.06
C ILE A 95 -2.48 -16.68 8.92
N SER A 96 -3.35 -15.70 9.20
CA SER A 96 -2.97 -14.30 9.38
C SER A 96 -2.66 -14.04 10.87
N ASN A 97 -1.49 -13.48 11.16
CA ASN A 97 -1.16 -12.92 12.48
C ASN A 97 -1.78 -11.53 12.69
#